data_AF-A0A9E1I9A3-F1
#
_entry.id   AF-A0A9E1I9A3-F1
#
_cell.length_a   1.000
_cell.length_b   1.000
_cell.length_c   1.000
_cell.angle_alpha   90.00
_cell.angle_beta   90.00
_cell.angle_gamma   90.00
#
_symmetry.space_group_name_H-M   'P 1'
#
loop_
_entity.id
_entity.type
_entity.pdbx_description
1 polymer ?
#
loop_
_entity_poly.entity_id
_entity_poly.type
_entity_poly.pdbx_seq_one_letter_code
_entity_poly.pdbx_strand_id
1 'polypeptide(L)'
;MHNEHHTCPFSHLILSGRCGCQFSAKDCLAEKEFGACLKKTASMDCQSLYCNIRDNSNFALKSHYQTNLSVGQQSKIKMGGLLALQEIINHSSSEKISDIFELVKMVKKEYKNFESIPFSQLMPKITQFKFRKKPSK
;
A
#
# COMPACT_ATOMS: atom_id res chain seq x y z
N MET A 1 10.25 -27.07 -10.54
CA MET A 1 9.90 -26.36 -9.29
C MET A 1 8.82 -25.36 -9.68
N HIS A 2 7.59 -25.54 -9.23
CA HIS A 2 6.53 -24.57 -9.50
C HIS A 2 6.78 -23.37 -8.59
N ASN A 3 7.18 -22.24 -9.16
CA ASN A 3 7.25 -21.01 -8.39
C ASN A 3 5.81 -20.59 -8.09
N GLU A 4 5.39 -20.69 -6.83
CA GLU A 4 4.08 -20.19 -6.40
C GLU A 4 4.14 -18.66 -6.33
N HIS A 5 3.44 -18.00 -7.24
CA HIS A 5 3.37 -16.55 -7.31
C HIS A 5 2.06 -16.07 -6.70
N HIS A 6 2.15 -15.12 -5.77
CA HIS A 6 0.99 -14.57 -5.06
C HIS A 6 0.73 -13.12 -5.47
N THR A 7 -0.53 -12.69 -5.41
CA THR A 7 -0.91 -11.31 -5.76
C THR A 7 -0.40 -10.30 -4.72
N CYS A 8 0.19 -9.21 -5.18
CA CYS A 8 0.55 -8.07 -4.32
C CYS A 8 -0.39 -6.89 -4.59
N PRO A 9 -1.11 -6.35 -3.57
CA PRO A 9 -1.99 -5.20 -3.77
C PRO A 9 -1.23 -3.92 -4.15
N PHE A 10 0.08 -3.87 -3.89
CA PHE A 10 0.97 -2.76 -4.15
C PHE A 10 1.86 -2.95 -5.39
N SER A 11 1.64 -4.01 -6.18
CA SER A 11 2.45 -4.36 -7.36
C SER A 11 2.69 -3.18 -8.31
N HIS A 12 1.64 -2.42 -8.62
CA HIS A 12 1.75 -1.23 -9.48
C HIS A 12 2.71 -0.16 -8.91
N LEU A 13 2.81 -0.02 -7.59
CA LEU A 13 3.75 0.94 -6.98
C LEU A 13 5.20 0.49 -7.16
N ILE A 14 5.43 -0.82 -7.02
CA ILE A 14 6.73 -1.46 -7.23
C ILE A 14 7.16 -1.33 -8.69
N LEU A 15 6.29 -1.71 -9.62
CA LEU A 15 6.54 -1.60 -11.07
C LEU A 15 6.77 -0.14 -11.50
N SER A 16 6.10 0.83 -10.87
CA SER A 16 6.33 2.26 -11.11
C SER A 16 7.62 2.83 -10.48
N GLY A 17 8.41 2.01 -9.78
CA GLY A 17 9.65 2.44 -9.11
C GLY A 17 9.47 3.35 -7.89
N ARG A 18 8.22 3.52 -7.41
CA ARG A 18 7.90 4.36 -6.25
C ARG A 18 8.12 3.66 -4.91
N CYS A 19 8.10 2.32 -4.94
CA CYS A 19 8.34 1.48 -3.77
C CYS A 19 9.23 0.30 -4.14
N GLY A 20 10.01 -0.19 -3.18
CA GLY A 20 10.66 -1.50 -3.27
C GLY A 20 9.96 -2.55 -2.40
N CYS A 21 10.28 -3.81 -2.64
CA CYS A 21 9.89 -4.93 -1.78
C CYS A 21 10.84 -6.11 -2.00
N GLN A 22 11.42 -6.66 -0.94
CA GLN A 22 12.35 -7.80 -1.05
C GLN A 22 11.71 -9.08 -1.61
N PHE A 23 10.38 -9.22 -1.51
CA PHE A 23 9.64 -10.36 -2.05
C PHE A 23 8.97 -10.08 -3.39
N SER A 24 9.24 -8.93 -4.02
CA SER A 24 8.73 -8.68 -5.37
C SER A 24 9.50 -9.48 -6.39
N ALA A 25 8.79 -10.25 -7.20
CA ALA A 25 9.29 -10.79 -8.44
C ALA A 25 8.64 -10.06 -9.62
N LYS A 26 9.42 -9.92 -10.69
CA LYS A 26 8.90 -9.57 -11.99
C LYS A 26 8.56 -10.86 -12.72
N ASP A 27 7.28 -11.08 -12.97
CA ASP A 27 6.85 -12.10 -13.90
C ASP A 27 6.59 -11.46 -15.25
N CYS A 28 7.32 -11.91 -16.26
CA CYS A 28 7.00 -11.61 -17.65
C CYS A 28 6.13 -12.75 -18.16
N LEU A 29 4.80 -12.52 -18.20
CA LEU A 29 3.91 -13.36 -19.01
C LEU A 29 3.69 -12.62 -20.33
N ALA A 30 4.39 -13.08 -21.37
CA ALA A 30 4.49 -12.38 -22.66
C ALA A 30 5.01 -10.93 -22.49
N GLU A 31 4.33 -9.92 -23.07
CA GLU A 31 4.71 -8.51 -23.01
C GLU A 31 4.24 -7.78 -21.72
N LYS A 32 3.54 -8.47 -20.82
CA LYS A 32 3.01 -7.85 -19.59
C LYS A 32 3.87 -8.22 -18.38
N GLU A 33 4.40 -7.19 -17.73
CA GLU A 33 5.05 -7.30 -16.42
C GLU A 33 3.98 -7.38 -15.31
N PHE A 34 3.99 -8.46 -14.54
CA PHE A 34 3.16 -8.60 -13.35
C PHE A 34 4.06 -8.54 -12.11
N GLY A 35 3.69 -7.70 -11.14
CA GLY A 35 4.33 -7.72 -9.84
C GLY A 35 3.77 -8.87 -9.01
N ALA A 36 4.52 -9.96 -8.94
CA ALA A 36 4.22 -11.11 -8.10
C ALA A 36 4.92 -10.99 -6.74
N CYS A 37 4.36 -11.66 -5.74
CA CYS A 37 4.99 -11.85 -4.45
C CYS A 37 5.47 -13.30 -4.31
N LEU A 38 6.76 -13.48 -4.02
CA LEU A 38 7.40 -14.79 -3.83
C LEU A 38 7.08 -15.43 -2.47
N LYS A 39 6.45 -14.69 -1.54
CA LYS A 39 6.19 -15.15 -0.18
C LYS A 39 4.71 -15.03 0.17
N LYS A 40 4.03 -16.18 0.30
CA LYS A 40 2.61 -16.27 0.62
C LYS A 40 2.21 -15.44 1.84
N THR A 41 2.93 -15.58 2.96
CA THR A 41 2.58 -14.87 4.20
C THR A 41 2.74 -13.35 4.06
N ALA A 42 3.74 -12.88 3.30
CA ALA A 42 3.94 -11.46 3.03
C ALA A 42 2.82 -10.90 2.14
N SER A 43 2.41 -11.65 1.12
CA SER A 43 1.26 -11.30 0.27
C SER A 43 -0.03 -11.19 1.10
N MET A 44 -0.29 -12.18 1.97
CA MET A 44 -1.44 -12.17 2.88
C MET A 44 -1.42 -10.95 3.81
N ASP A 45 -0.28 -10.66 4.44
CA ASP A 45 -0.17 -9.50 5.34
C ASP A 45 -0.36 -8.17 4.59
N CYS A 46 0.21 -8.03 3.40
CA CYS A 46 -0.01 -6.85 2.55
C CYS A 46 -1.50 -6.70 2.15
N GLN A 47 -2.17 -7.82 1.84
CA GLN A 47 -3.59 -7.82 1.48
C GLN A 47 -4.46 -7.45 2.67
N SER A 48 -4.21 -8.03 3.84
CA SER A 48 -4.92 -7.71 5.07
C SER A 48 -4.77 -6.25 5.47
N LEU A 49 -3.55 -5.70 5.36
CA LEU A 49 -3.33 -4.26 5.58
C LEU A 49 -4.12 -3.41 4.58
N TYR A 50 -4.05 -3.74 3.29
CA TYR A 50 -4.76 -3.00 2.25
C TYR A 50 -6.29 -3.00 2.47
N CYS A 51 -6.88 -4.15 2.80
CA CYS A 51 -8.32 -4.25 3.10
C CYS A 51 -8.69 -3.37 4.29
N ASN A 52 -7.94 -3.47 5.39
CA ASN A 52 -8.17 -2.66 6.58
C ASN A 52 -8.15 -1.14 6.28
N ILE A 53 -7.18 -0.67 5.49
CA ILE A 53 -7.14 0.73 5.05
C ILE A 53 -8.35 1.04 4.16
N ARG A 54 -8.67 0.18 3.18
CA ARG A 54 -9.77 0.38 2.23
C ARG A 54 -11.11 0.51 2.94
N ASP A 55 -11.40 -0.38 3.87
CA ASP A 55 -12.68 -0.46 4.59
C ASP A 55 -12.89 0.77 5.47
N ASN A 56 -11.82 1.25 6.11
CA ASN A 56 -11.84 2.47 6.93
C ASN A 56 -11.77 3.78 6.13
N SER A 57 -11.51 3.71 4.81
CA SER A 57 -11.37 4.90 3.96
C SER A 57 -12.69 5.43 3.39
N ASN A 58 -13.81 4.71 3.55
CA ASN A 58 -15.06 5.02 2.85
C ASN A 58 -15.56 6.44 3.11
N PHE A 59 -15.61 6.83 4.39
CA PHE A 59 -16.02 8.17 4.80
C PHE A 59 -15.00 9.23 4.39
N ALA A 60 -13.72 9.00 4.74
CA ALA A 60 -12.62 9.94 4.51
C ALA A 60 -12.42 10.28 3.02
N LEU A 61 -12.67 9.31 2.14
CA LEU A 61 -12.51 9.46 0.68
C LEU A 61 -13.82 9.66 -0.08
N LYS A 62 -14.94 9.89 0.62
CA LYS A 62 -16.28 10.08 0.04
C LYS A 62 -16.63 8.97 -0.97
N SER A 63 -16.31 7.72 -0.62
CA SER A 63 -16.50 6.54 -1.48
C SER A 63 -17.58 5.58 -0.97
N HIS A 64 -18.37 6.01 0.01
CA HIS A 64 -19.57 5.32 0.44
C HIS A 64 -20.46 5.11 -0.81
N TYR A 65 -20.85 3.87 -1.11
CA TYR A 65 -21.62 3.46 -2.30
C TYR A 65 -20.88 3.31 -3.64
N GLN A 66 -19.55 3.49 -3.69
CA GLN A 66 -18.79 3.25 -4.92
C GLN A 66 -18.22 1.83 -4.98
N THR A 67 -18.67 1.03 -5.93
CA THR A 67 -18.06 -0.28 -6.26
C THR A 67 -16.65 -0.11 -6.81
N ASN A 68 -16.41 0.95 -7.58
CA ASN A 68 -15.12 1.26 -8.18
C ASN A 68 -14.54 2.56 -7.64
N LEU A 69 -13.30 2.52 -7.18
CA LEU A 69 -12.54 3.70 -6.78
C LEU A 69 -11.91 4.39 -7.99
N SER A 70 -11.94 5.72 -8.00
CA SER A 70 -11.10 6.50 -8.92
C SER A 70 -9.61 6.20 -8.70
N VAL A 71 -8.79 6.38 -9.74
CA VAL A 71 -7.33 6.21 -9.65
C VAL A 71 -6.73 7.04 -8.51
N GLY A 72 -7.24 8.26 -8.29
CA GLY A 72 -6.82 9.12 -7.19
C GLY A 72 -7.13 8.53 -5.80
N GLN A 73 -8.33 7.99 -5.59
CA GLN A 73 -8.70 7.31 -4.34
C GLN A 73 -7.87 6.05 -4.13
N GLN A 74 -7.67 5.24 -5.17
CA GLN A 74 -6.80 4.06 -5.10
C GLN A 74 -5.37 4.44 -4.74
N SER A 75 -4.82 5.52 -5.32
CA SER A 75 -3.48 5.98 -4.99
C SER A 75 -3.38 6.53 -3.57
N LYS A 76 -4.42 7.18 -3.04
CA LYS A 76 -4.45 7.60 -1.62
C LYS A 76 -4.41 6.39 -0.70
N ILE A 77 -5.23 5.38 -0.95
CA ILE A 77 -5.25 4.15 -0.13
C ILE A 77 -3.91 3.42 -0.21
N LYS A 78 -3.39 3.21 -1.43
CA LYS A 78 -2.17 2.43 -1.64
C LYS A 78 -0.90 3.21 -1.26
N MET A 79 -0.60 4.28 -1.98
CA MET A 79 0.63 5.05 -1.73
C MET A 79 0.51 5.93 -0.49
N GLY A 80 -0.58 6.67 -0.36
CA GLY A 80 -0.82 7.54 0.79
C GLY A 80 -0.90 6.75 2.10
N GLY A 81 -1.49 5.55 2.08
CA GLY A 81 -1.52 4.64 3.23
C GLY A 81 -0.13 4.21 3.68
N LEU A 82 0.72 3.74 2.75
CA LEU A 82 2.09 3.35 3.08
C LEU A 82 2.91 4.52 3.62
N LEU A 83 2.81 5.70 3.00
CA LEU A 83 3.53 6.89 3.46
C LEU A 83 3.06 7.34 4.86
N ALA A 84 1.76 7.33 5.10
CA ALA A 84 1.21 7.69 6.39
C ALA A 84 1.63 6.71 7.50
N LEU A 85 1.67 5.41 7.20
CA LEU A 85 2.17 4.39 8.14
C LEU A 85 3.67 4.56 8.41
N GLN A 86 4.47 4.83 7.37
CA GLN A 86 5.90 5.12 7.53
C GLN A 86 6.13 6.35 8.42
N GLU A 87 5.32 7.40 8.25
CA GLU A 87 5.41 8.59 9.09
C GLU A 87 5.02 8.31 10.54
N ILE A 88 4.01 7.48 10.79
CA ILE A 88 3.55 7.15 12.14
C ILE A 88 4.55 6.24 12.87
N ILE A 89 5.08 5.22 12.18
CA ILE A 89 5.90 4.18 12.82
C ILE A 89 7.39 4.55 12.85
N ASN A 90 7.91 5.05 11.72
CA ASN A 90 9.34 5.35 11.59
C ASN A 90 9.66 6.82 11.81
N HIS A 91 8.64 7.66 12.08
CA HIS A 91 8.77 9.12 12.13
C HIS A 91 9.50 9.71 10.91
N SER A 92 9.34 9.05 9.76
CA SER A 92 10.03 9.41 8.52
C SER A 92 9.07 10.06 7.54
N SER A 93 9.43 11.26 7.08
CA SER A 93 8.69 12.01 6.05
C SER A 93 9.16 11.72 4.63
N SER A 94 9.90 10.62 4.41
CA SER A 94 10.35 10.23 3.07
C SER A 94 9.15 9.98 2.14
N GLU A 95 9.21 10.53 0.92
CA GLU A 95 8.18 10.31 -0.12
C GLU A 95 8.30 8.93 -0.81
N LYS A 96 9.29 8.12 -0.42
CA LYS A 96 9.53 6.77 -0.95
C LYS A 96 9.44 5.73 0.15
N ILE A 97 9.03 4.53 -0.25
CA ILE A 97 9.03 3.31 0.57
C ILE A 97 10.14 2.40 0.07
N SER A 98 11.18 2.18 0.86
CA SER A 98 12.32 1.33 0.48
C SER A 98 11.91 -0.14 0.37
N ASP A 99 11.22 -0.66 1.38
CA ASP A 99 10.71 -2.02 1.41
C ASP A 99 9.31 -2.08 2.04
N ILE A 100 8.30 -2.41 1.23
CA ILE A 100 6.93 -2.58 1.69
C ILE A 100 6.82 -3.71 2.72
N PHE A 101 7.54 -4.82 2.54
CA PHE A 101 7.42 -5.95 3.47
C PHE A 101 7.91 -5.56 4.87
N GLU A 102 9.06 -4.90 4.97
CA GLU A 102 9.56 -4.47 6.28
C GLU A 102 8.61 -3.46 6.93
N LEU A 103 8.04 -2.52 6.17
CA LEU A 103 7.03 -1.62 6.70
C LEU A 103 5.80 -2.37 7.23
N VAL A 104 5.21 -3.28 6.43
CA VAL A 104 4.03 -4.06 6.84
C VAL A 104 4.32 -4.91 8.07
N LYS A 105 5.51 -5.52 8.13
CA LYS A 105 5.98 -6.30 9.28
C LYS A 105 6.12 -5.43 10.53
N MET A 106 6.65 -4.21 10.41
CA MET A 106 6.74 -3.25 11.51
C MET A 106 5.34 -2.83 12.00
N VAL A 107 4.41 -2.51 11.09
CA VAL A 107 3.00 -2.21 11.43
C VAL A 107 2.38 -3.37 12.19
N LYS A 108 2.53 -4.60 11.69
CA LYS A 108 1.97 -5.79 12.33
C LYS A 108 2.59 -6.05 13.69
N LYS A 109 3.88 -5.79 13.86
CA LYS A 109 4.58 -5.92 15.15
C LYS A 109 4.08 -4.88 16.16
N GLU A 110 3.92 -3.63 15.74
CA GLU A 110 3.49 -2.52 16.59
C GLU A 110 2.06 -2.71 17.09
N TYR A 111 1.13 -2.99 16.18
CA TYR A 111 -0.30 -3.06 16.50
C TYR A 111 -0.82 -4.46 16.79
N LYS A 112 0.01 -5.51 16.60
CA LYS A 112 -0.33 -6.95 16.65
C LYS A 112 -1.32 -7.41 15.57
N ASN A 113 -2.35 -6.62 15.30
CA ASN A 113 -3.36 -6.80 14.25
C ASN A 113 -3.56 -5.46 13.50
N PHE A 114 -3.81 -5.53 12.18
CA PHE A 114 -4.08 -4.35 11.36
C PHE A 114 -5.39 -3.65 11.70
N GLU A 115 -6.35 -4.35 12.31
CA GLU A 115 -7.60 -3.74 12.82
C GLU A 115 -7.33 -2.79 14.00
N SER A 116 -6.20 -2.96 14.70
CA SER A 116 -5.79 -2.12 15.84
C SER A 116 -5.02 -0.86 15.43
N ILE A 117 -4.85 -0.61 14.13
CA ILE A 117 -4.24 0.63 13.63
C ILE A 117 -5.13 1.83 14.03
N PRO A 118 -4.55 2.94 14.51
CA PRO A 118 -5.31 4.14 14.88
C PRO A 118 -5.80 4.88 13.62
N PHE A 119 -6.89 4.39 13.00
CA PHE A 119 -7.43 4.95 11.75
C PHE A 119 -7.86 6.41 11.88
N SER A 120 -8.24 6.87 13.08
CA SER A 120 -8.50 8.28 13.36
C SER A 120 -7.29 9.18 13.13
N GLN A 121 -6.07 8.67 13.33
CA GLN A 121 -4.81 9.38 13.07
C GLN A 121 -4.29 9.13 11.65
N LEU A 122 -4.52 7.93 11.11
CA LEU A 122 -4.07 7.55 9.77
C LEU A 122 -4.87 8.23 8.66
N MET A 123 -6.20 8.29 8.77
CA MET A 123 -7.09 8.78 7.72
C MET A 123 -6.83 10.24 7.34
N PRO A 124 -6.63 11.19 8.27
CA PRO A 124 -6.25 12.56 7.93
C PRO A 124 -5.01 12.61 7.02
N LYS A 125 -3.95 11.85 7.33
CA LYS A 125 -2.72 11.80 6.52
C LYS A 125 -2.98 11.22 5.13
N ILE A 126 -3.76 10.14 5.03
CA ILE A 126 -4.17 9.54 3.75
C ILE A 126 -4.95 10.53 2.89
N THR A 127 -5.88 11.30 3.48
CA THR A 127 -6.68 12.27 2.72
C THR A 127 -5.85 13.44 2.18
N GLN A 128 -4.81 13.85 2.92
CA GLN A 128 -3.89 14.92 2.55
C GLN A 128 -2.93 14.53 1.41
N PHE A 129 -2.69 13.23 1.20
CA PHE A 129 -1.85 12.75 0.10
C PHE A 129 -2.37 13.25 -1.26
N LYS A 130 -1.47 13.84 -2.05
CA LYS A 130 -1.76 14.37 -3.39
C LYS A 130 -1.23 13.41 -4.46
N PHE A 131 -2.13 12.76 -5.18
CA PHE A 131 -1.78 11.85 -6.27
C PHE A 131 -1.00 12.56 -7.41
N ARG A 132 -1.39 13.79 -7.75
CA ARG A 132 -0.67 14.64 -8.71
C ARG A 132 -0.07 15.82 -7.95
N LYS A 133 1.26 15.99 -8.05
CA LYS A 133 1.90 17.26 -7.71
C LYS A 133 1.45 18.26 -8.78
N LYS A 134 0.89 19.41 -8.37
CA LYS A 134 0.69 20.52 -9.31
C LYS A 134 2.09 20.89 -9.84
N PRO A 135 2.26 21.15 -11.14
CA PRO A 135 3.51 21.72 -11.62
C PRO A 135 3.78 22.98 -10.78
N SER A 136 4.99 23.05 -10.21
CA SER A 136 5.45 24.25 -9.53
C SER A 136 5.31 25.42 -10.51
N LYS A 137 4.60 26.47 -10.10
CA LYS A 137 4.41 27.67 -10.91
C LYS A 137 5.66 28.54 -10.83
#